data_AF-C7N8H6-F1
#
_entry.id   AF-C7N8H6-F1
#
_cell.length_a   1.000
_cell.length_b   1.000
_cell.length_c   1.000
_cell.angle_alpha   90.00
_cell.angle_beta   90.00
_cell.angle_gamma   90.00
#
_symmetry.space_group_name_H-M   'P 1'
#
loop_
_entity.id
_entity.type
_entity.pdbx_description
1 polymer ?
#
loop_
_entity_poly.entity_id
_entity_poly.type
_entity_poly.pdbx_seq_one_letter_code
_entity_poly.pdbx_strand_id
1 'polypeptide(L)'
;MIIKKYNQFEIFRFIGALSVLYYHATVHSSFSLGKIPFLLEHGIAWVFFFFLLSGFLLTYVYSNKNLDTQIFYKTRFFKFYPVYLLSLILTLKFKGTIIYNMLLVQSWIFNRSLSYNSSAWYLSVLAFLLLLFPALLQFKKNKYFVYFVLIINLYVYYFFNYLFKLNSNSGTVLEFIKYNPLMYISTFTLGMLLYDKIKNIKKRNIYSFFTIIYIIFLLFAPYNKFLPYNSTVISLSFIPLIVFLYLDNGFFSKFLGNKIFIYLGSISYSIYILHRPLYILFEKFIGEIRTHADFAIYFLIVFFVSNLTKYFIENKFYQYLCKKYLNKAV
;
A
#
# COMPACT_ATOMS: atom_id res chain seq x y z
N MET A 1 -0.11 -16.55 -14.92
CA MET A 1 -1.47 -17.04 -14.56
C MET A 1 -2.09 -16.10 -13.51
N ILE A 2 -3.00 -15.22 -13.90
CA ILE A 2 -3.68 -14.29 -12.96
C ILE A 2 -4.57 -15.14 -12.05
N ILE A 3 -4.33 -15.07 -10.74
CA ILE A 3 -5.11 -15.76 -9.73
C ILE A 3 -6.55 -15.21 -9.81
N LYS A 4 -7.46 -15.96 -10.43
CA LYS A 4 -8.88 -15.62 -10.64
C LYS A 4 -9.69 -15.31 -9.36
N LYS A 5 -9.15 -15.57 -8.17
CA LYS A 5 -9.84 -15.39 -6.89
C LYS A 5 -9.42 -14.05 -6.28
N TYR A 6 -10.38 -13.12 -6.21
CA TYR A 6 -10.35 -11.81 -5.53
C TYR A 6 -9.97 -10.56 -6.35
N ASN A 7 -10.45 -10.50 -7.59
CA ASN A 7 -10.39 -9.30 -8.43
C ASN A 7 -11.05 -8.07 -7.79
N GLN A 8 -12.02 -8.23 -6.88
CA GLN A 8 -12.69 -7.11 -6.23
C GLN A 8 -11.78 -6.22 -5.37
N PHE A 9 -10.59 -6.68 -4.96
CA PHE A 9 -9.63 -5.82 -4.24
C PHE A 9 -8.90 -4.84 -5.16
N GLU A 10 -8.83 -5.12 -6.46
CA GLU A 10 -8.01 -4.34 -7.40
C GLU A 10 -8.48 -2.89 -7.51
N ILE A 11 -9.78 -2.64 -7.52
CA ILE A 11 -10.30 -1.27 -7.54
C ILE A 11 -9.93 -0.48 -6.30
N PHE A 12 -9.91 -1.10 -5.12
CA PHE A 12 -9.51 -0.43 -3.88
C PHE A 12 -8.01 -0.14 -3.83
N ARG A 13 -7.19 -0.97 -4.49
CA ARG A 13 -5.77 -0.65 -4.69
C ARG A 13 -5.60 0.61 -5.54
N PHE A 14 -6.39 0.72 -6.60
CA PHE A 14 -6.41 1.90 -7.46
C PHE A 14 -6.92 3.15 -6.73
N ILE A 15 -8.06 3.06 -6.04
CA ILE A 15 -8.62 4.15 -5.22
C ILE A 15 -7.58 4.63 -4.21
N GLY A 16 -6.90 3.72 -3.51
CA GLY A 16 -5.87 4.11 -2.55
C GLY A 16 -4.66 4.79 -3.19
N ALA A 17 -4.22 4.32 -4.37
CA ALA A 17 -3.13 4.97 -5.09
C ALA A 17 -3.52 6.37 -5.58
N LEU A 18 -4.76 6.55 -6.04
CA LEU A 18 -5.31 7.86 -6.41
C LEU A 18 -5.44 8.79 -5.20
N SER A 19 -5.92 8.29 -4.06
CA SER A 19 -6.03 9.09 -2.84
C SER A 19 -4.66 9.58 -2.36
N VAL A 20 -3.62 8.74 -2.46
CA VAL A 20 -2.23 9.13 -2.13
C VAL A 20 -1.70 10.17 -3.12
N LEU A 21 -1.93 9.97 -4.42
CA LEU A 21 -1.54 10.94 -5.45
C LEU A 21 -2.21 12.29 -5.20
N TYR A 22 -3.50 12.29 -4.93
CA TYR A 22 -4.27 13.50 -4.63
C TYR A 22 -3.73 14.20 -3.38
N TYR A 23 -3.56 13.46 -2.28
CA TYR A 23 -3.01 13.99 -1.04
C TYR A 23 -1.66 14.67 -1.25
N HIS A 24 -0.76 14.09 -2.04
CA HIS A 24 0.53 14.72 -2.32
C HIS A 24 0.43 15.86 -3.34
N ALA A 25 -0.52 15.85 -4.27
CA ALA A 25 -0.75 16.99 -5.15
C ALA A 25 -1.18 18.21 -4.33
N THR A 26 -2.10 18.05 -3.37
CA THR A 26 -2.59 19.16 -2.54
C THR A 26 -1.61 19.60 -1.46
N VAL A 27 -0.85 18.70 -0.85
CA VAL A 27 0.13 19.07 0.18
C VAL A 27 1.35 19.79 -0.40
N HIS A 28 1.67 19.57 -1.68
CA HIS A 28 2.87 20.13 -2.31
C HIS A 28 2.60 21.25 -3.32
N SER A 29 1.35 21.67 -3.48
CA SER A 29 0.97 22.77 -4.37
C SER A 29 -0.09 23.67 -3.72
N SER A 30 -0.33 24.84 -4.31
CA SER A 30 -1.43 25.72 -3.91
C SER A 30 -2.83 25.22 -4.34
N PHE A 31 -2.93 24.02 -4.94
CA PHE A 31 -4.18 23.47 -5.45
C PHE A 31 -4.98 22.72 -4.37
N SER A 32 -6.30 22.90 -4.40
CA SER A 32 -7.26 22.17 -3.58
C SER A 32 -8.52 21.86 -4.39
N LEU A 33 -9.00 20.60 -4.32
CA LEU A 33 -10.32 20.24 -4.88
C LEU A 33 -11.48 20.63 -3.96
N GLY A 34 -11.22 21.36 -2.86
CA GLY A 34 -12.22 21.60 -1.81
C GLY A 34 -12.50 20.33 -1.00
N LYS A 35 -13.69 20.24 -0.39
CA LYS A 35 -14.12 19.07 0.39
C LYS A 35 -14.45 17.91 -0.55
N ILE A 36 -13.55 16.94 -0.61
CA ILE A 36 -13.82 15.65 -1.27
C ILE A 36 -14.17 14.58 -0.22
N PRO A 37 -14.78 13.44 -0.60
CA PRO A 37 -15.09 12.38 0.35
C PRO A 37 -13.83 11.90 1.10
N PHE A 38 -13.98 11.49 2.36
CA PHE A 38 -12.89 11.02 3.23
C PHE A 38 -12.01 9.96 2.55
N LEU A 39 -12.68 9.05 1.84
CA LEU A 39 -12.07 7.98 1.04
C LEU A 39 -10.97 8.48 0.08
N LEU A 40 -11.06 9.72 -0.39
CA LEU A 40 -10.11 10.30 -1.34
C LEU A 40 -9.16 11.31 -0.68
N GLU A 41 -9.60 11.98 0.40
CA GLU A 41 -8.84 13.03 1.07
C GLU A 41 -7.62 12.50 1.85
N HIS A 42 -7.72 11.32 2.47
CA HIS A 42 -6.71 10.83 3.40
C HIS A 42 -5.85 9.70 2.83
N GLY A 43 -4.97 10.05 1.90
CA GLY A 43 -4.05 9.11 1.24
C GLY A 43 -3.22 8.25 2.21
N ILE A 44 -2.84 8.80 3.37
CA ILE A 44 -2.10 8.07 4.41
C ILE A 44 -2.88 6.85 4.92
N ALA A 45 -4.21 6.94 5.04
CA ALA A 45 -5.02 5.85 5.54
C ALA A 45 -4.93 4.61 4.64
N TRP A 46 -4.92 4.82 3.32
CA TRP A 46 -4.80 3.77 2.32
C TRP A 46 -3.49 3.00 2.39
N VAL A 47 -2.44 3.59 2.93
CA VAL A 47 -1.17 2.90 3.12
C VAL A 47 -1.32 1.78 4.16
N PHE A 48 -2.11 1.99 5.22
CA PHE A 48 -2.46 0.94 6.17
C PHE A 48 -3.32 -0.15 5.54
N PHE A 49 -4.28 0.22 4.68
CA PHE A 49 -5.02 -0.75 3.87
C PHE A 49 -4.08 -1.62 3.03
N PHE A 50 -3.06 -1.03 2.38
CA PHE A 50 -2.10 -1.81 1.59
C PHE A 50 -1.29 -2.79 2.42
N PHE A 51 -0.82 -2.42 3.61
CA PHE A 51 -0.10 -3.34 4.50
C PHE A 51 -1.01 -4.47 5.02
N LEU A 52 -2.23 -4.11 5.44
CA LEU A 52 -3.22 -5.07 5.93
C LEU A 52 -3.59 -6.08 4.82
N LEU A 53 -3.89 -5.57 3.63
CA LEU A 53 -4.20 -6.37 2.46
C LEU A 53 -2.99 -7.21 2.00
N SER A 54 -1.77 -6.71 2.11
CA SER A 54 -0.56 -7.47 1.77
C SER A 54 -0.38 -8.68 2.69
N GLY A 55 -0.52 -8.50 4.01
CA GLY A 55 -0.49 -9.61 4.97
C GLY A 55 -1.60 -10.63 4.70
N PHE A 56 -2.81 -10.15 4.41
CA PHE A 56 -3.97 -10.97 4.05
C PHE A 56 -3.73 -11.81 2.78
N LEU A 57 -3.40 -11.16 1.66
CA LEU A 57 -3.26 -11.81 0.35
C LEU A 57 -2.04 -12.75 0.29
N LEU A 58 -0.91 -12.38 0.91
CA LEU A 58 0.25 -13.26 0.98
C LEU A 58 -0.08 -14.53 1.77
N THR A 59 -0.77 -14.38 2.90
CA THR A 59 -1.22 -15.51 3.71
C THR A 59 -2.21 -16.39 2.95
N TYR A 60 -3.11 -15.78 2.18
CA TYR A 60 -4.02 -16.51 1.28
C TYR A 60 -3.26 -17.32 0.22
N VAL A 61 -2.28 -16.72 -0.45
CA VAL A 61 -1.53 -17.39 -1.52
C VAL A 61 -0.73 -18.58 -1.01
N TYR A 62 -0.16 -18.46 0.20
CA TYR A 62 0.68 -19.49 0.83
C TYR A 62 -0.07 -20.37 1.85
N SER A 63 -1.40 -20.27 1.93
CA SER A 63 -2.17 -21.14 2.83
C SER A 63 -2.17 -22.61 2.38
N ASN A 64 -2.12 -22.81 1.06
CA ASN A 64 -2.15 -24.13 0.43
C ASN A 64 -0.90 -24.41 -0.43
N LYS A 65 0.19 -23.64 -0.22
CA LYS A 65 1.43 -23.78 -0.99
C LYS A 65 2.63 -23.76 -0.05
N ASN A 66 3.57 -24.67 -0.28
CA ASN A 66 4.87 -24.57 0.36
C ASN A 66 5.60 -23.34 -0.17
N LEU A 67 6.21 -22.59 0.74
CA LEU A 67 6.97 -21.39 0.42
C LEU A 67 8.40 -21.79 0.10
N ASP A 68 8.79 -21.62 -1.16
CA ASP A 68 10.20 -21.56 -1.55
C ASP A 68 10.70 -20.13 -1.31
N THR A 69 11.56 -19.96 -0.30
CA THR A 69 12.04 -18.66 0.16
C THR A 69 12.83 -17.92 -0.92
N GLN A 70 13.64 -18.64 -1.70
CA GLN A 70 14.45 -18.01 -2.74
C GLN A 70 13.58 -17.51 -3.90
N ILE A 71 12.64 -18.33 -4.36
CA ILE A 71 11.67 -17.94 -5.40
C ILE A 71 10.79 -16.79 -4.88
N PHE A 72 10.35 -16.86 -3.62
CA PHE A 72 9.56 -15.81 -3.00
C PHE A 72 10.29 -14.46 -3.04
N TYR A 73 11.53 -14.37 -2.58
CA TYR A 73 12.25 -13.09 -2.60
C TYR A 73 12.56 -12.61 -4.01
N LYS A 74 13.05 -13.48 -4.91
CA LYS A 74 13.37 -13.11 -6.29
C LYS A 74 12.17 -12.56 -7.04
N THR A 75 11.02 -13.24 -6.98
CA THR A 75 9.80 -12.78 -7.68
C THR A 75 9.31 -11.44 -7.17
N ARG A 76 9.50 -11.11 -5.89
CA ARG A 76 9.07 -9.84 -5.30
C ARG A 76 10.03 -8.73 -5.68
N PHE A 77 11.32 -9.01 -5.61
CA PHE A 77 12.36 -8.11 -6.05
C PHE A 77 12.18 -7.74 -7.54
N PHE A 78 12.03 -8.73 -8.42
CA PHE A 78 11.81 -8.49 -9.86
C PHE A 78 10.53 -7.71 -10.15
N LYS A 79 9.50 -7.88 -9.32
CA LYS A 79 8.21 -7.21 -9.52
C LYS A 79 8.24 -5.74 -9.12
N PHE A 80 8.85 -5.40 -7.98
CA PHE A 80 8.77 -4.06 -7.42
C PHE A 80 10.02 -3.21 -7.70
N TYR A 81 11.21 -3.79 -7.53
CA TYR A 81 12.45 -3.02 -7.52
C TYR A 81 12.76 -2.29 -8.84
N PRO A 82 12.51 -2.86 -10.04
CA PRO A 82 12.79 -2.15 -11.29
C PRO A 82 12.00 -0.85 -11.47
N VAL A 83 10.72 -0.83 -11.10
CA VAL A 83 9.91 0.40 -11.17
C VAL A 83 10.36 1.39 -10.09
N TYR A 84 10.72 0.89 -8.91
CA TYR A 84 11.28 1.75 -7.88
C TYR A 84 12.59 2.42 -8.31
N LEU A 85 13.48 1.68 -8.98
CA LEU A 85 14.72 2.22 -9.53
C LEU A 85 14.43 3.32 -10.55
N LEU A 86 13.46 3.11 -11.45
CA LEU A 86 12.98 4.17 -12.36
C LEU A 86 12.50 5.40 -11.57
N SER A 87 11.72 5.18 -10.50
CA SER A 87 11.23 6.28 -9.66
C SER A 87 12.37 7.10 -9.04
N LEU A 88 13.45 6.45 -8.60
CA LEU A 88 14.64 7.14 -8.08
C LEU A 88 15.35 7.95 -9.17
N ILE A 89 15.52 7.36 -10.36
CA ILE A 89 16.17 8.04 -11.49
C ILE A 89 15.40 9.32 -11.86
N LEU A 90 14.06 9.24 -11.89
CA LEU A 90 13.20 10.37 -12.23
C LEU A 90 13.24 11.51 -11.20
N THR A 91 13.74 11.30 -9.97
CA THR A 91 13.89 12.40 -9.00
C THR A 91 14.98 13.41 -9.39
N LEU A 92 15.88 13.05 -10.33
CA LEU A 92 17.02 13.86 -10.80
C LEU A 92 17.92 14.40 -9.68
N LYS A 93 17.88 13.79 -8.49
CA LYS A 93 18.69 14.18 -7.33
C LYS A 93 19.51 12.97 -6.92
N PHE A 94 20.83 13.08 -6.96
CA PHE A 94 21.74 12.06 -6.49
C PHE A 94 22.72 12.72 -5.52
N LYS A 95 22.55 12.47 -4.22
CA LYS A 95 23.48 12.92 -3.17
C LYS A 95 24.01 11.69 -2.42
N GLY A 96 25.02 11.87 -1.56
CA GLY A 96 25.69 10.78 -0.84
C GLY A 96 24.79 9.89 0.05
N THR A 97 23.52 10.28 0.28
CA THR A 97 22.54 9.52 1.07
C THR A 97 21.67 8.57 0.23
N ILE A 98 21.90 8.48 -1.08
CA ILE A 98 21.08 7.64 -1.96
C ILE A 98 21.23 6.15 -1.66
N ILE A 99 22.35 5.72 -1.08
CA ILE A 99 22.59 4.32 -0.72
C ILE A 99 21.47 3.75 0.15
N TYR A 100 20.94 4.54 1.09
CA TYR A 100 19.82 4.12 1.94
C TYR A 100 18.54 3.84 1.14
N ASN A 101 18.32 4.60 0.06
CA ASN A 101 17.17 4.43 -0.83
C ASN A 101 17.37 3.24 -1.77
N MET A 102 18.56 3.09 -2.36
CA MET A 102 18.88 1.92 -3.18
C MET A 102 18.72 0.62 -2.40
N LEU A 103 19.10 0.59 -1.12
CA LEU A 103 18.93 -0.57 -0.26
C LEU A 103 17.51 -0.70 0.34
N LEU A 104 16.60 0.25 0.08
CA LEU A 104 15.26 0.30 0.68
C LEU A 104 15.29 0.31 2.22
N VAL A 105 16.30 0.97 2.82
CA VAL A 105 16.46 1.09 4.28
C VAL A 105 16.28 2.52 4.81
N GLN A 106 15.90 3.47 3.95
CA GLN A 106 15.77 4.88 4.32
C GLN A 106 14.77 5.14 5.46
N SER A 107 13.75 4.29 5.63
CA SER A 107 12.79 4.36 6.73
C SER A 107 13.35 3.95 8.11
N TRP A 108 14.56 3.36 8.14
CA TRP A 108 15.27 3.03 9.38
C TRP A 108 16.18 4.16 9.86
N ILE A 109 16.36 5.20 9.06
CA ILE A 109 17.32 6.26 9.33
C ILE A 109 16.56 7.56 9.62
N PHE A 110 16.85 8.18 10.77
CA PHE A 110 16.27 9.46 11.17
C PHE A 110 16.43 10.51 10.07
N ASN A 111 15.35 11.27 9.79
CA ASN A 111 15.27 12.32 8.77
C ASN A 111 15.58 11.88 7.33
N ARG A 112 15.50 10.58 7.03
CA ARG A 112 15.73 10.06 5.66
C ARG A 112 14.54 9.33 5.07
N SER A 113 13.50 9.06 5.85
CA SER A 113 12.30 8.33 5.42
C SER A 113 11.69 8.89 4.13
N LEU A 114 11.66 10.21 3.99
CA LEU A 114 11.07 10.90 2.83
C LEU A 114 12.08 11.34 1.76
N SER A 115 13.33 10.90 1.84
CA SER A 115 14.39 11.33 0.92
C SER A 115 14.16 10.85 -0.52
N TYR A 116 14.48 11.71 -1.50
CA TYR A 116 14.33 11.50 -2.95
C TYR A 116 12.88 11.28 -3.41
N ASN A 117 12.32 10.10 -3.14
CA ASN A 117 10.93 9.78 -3.40
C ASN A 117 10.19 9.65 -2.07
N SER A 118 9.47 10.70 -1.69
CA SER A 118 8.76 10.76 -0.40
C SER A 118 7.60 9.77 -0.28
N SER A 119 7.24 9.02 -1.33
CA SER A 119 6.26 7.92 -1.24
C SER A 119 6.93 6.56 -1.15
N ALA A 120 8.24 6.47 -1.38
CA ALA A 120 8.98 5.22 -1.36
C ALA A 120 9.23 4.65 0.05
N TRP A 121 8.99 5.41 1.12
CA TRP A 121 9.05 4.89 2.49
C TRP A 121 8.14 3.67 2.67
N TYR A 122 6.98 3.64 2.00
CA TYR A 122 6.08 2.49 1.98
C TYR A 122 6.79 1.23 1.45
N LEU A 123 7.58 1.38 0.39
CA LEU A 123 8.30 0.26 -0.19
C LEU A 123 9.46 -0.22 0.69
N SER A 124 10.11 0.70 1.41
CA SER A 124 11.11 0.34 2.44
C SER A 124 10.50 -0.50 3.56
N VAL A 125 9.35 -0.06 4.09
CA VAL A 125 8.58 -0.82 5.09
C VAL A 125 8.11 -2.17 4.51
N LEU A 126 7.55 -2.17 3.30
CA LEU A 126 7.07 -3.39 2.64
C LEU A 126 8.20 -4.39 2.41
N ALA A 127 9.39 -3.93 1.99
CA ALA A 127 10.56 -4.79 1.81
C ALA A 127 10.96 -5.50 3.11
N PHE A 128 10.93 -4.78 4.24
CA PHE A 128 11.14 -5.37 5.56
C PHE A 128 10.05 -6.39 5.94
N LEU A 129 8.78 -6.06 5.76
CA LEU A 129 7.68 -6.99 6.05
C LEU A 129 7.72 -8.24 5.18
N LEU A 130 8.11 -8.09 3.90
CA LEU A 130 8.35 -9.20 2.99
C LEU A 130 9.54 -10.05 3.46
N LEU A 131 10.62 -9.43 3.93
CA LEU A 131 11.76 -10.14 4.51
C LEU A 131 11.32 -11.01 5.71
N LEU A 132 10.50 -10.48 6.60
CA LEU A 132 9.96 -11.20 7.77
C LEU A 132 8.91 -12.26 7.41
N PHE A 133 8.23 -12.13 6.26
CA PHE A 133 7.05 -12.92 5.95
C PHE A 133 7.25 -14.45 6.05
N PRO A 134 8.34 -15.07 5.53
CA PRO A 134 8.55 -16.51 5.68
C PRO A 134 8.61 -16.97 7.14
N ALA A 135 9.30 -16.23 8.01
CA ALA A 135 9.38 -16.52 9.44
C ALA A 135 8.02 -16.35 10.13
N LEU A 136 7.30 -15.26 9.82
CA LEU A 136 5.95 -15.02 10.32
C LEU A 136 4.97 -16.11 9.87
N LEU A 137 5.08 -16.59 8.62
CA LEU A 137 4.24 -17.65 8.08
C LEU A 137 4.46 -18.98 8.84
N GLN A 138 5.69 -19.30 9.21
CA GLN A 138 6.00 -20.47 10.05
C GLN A 138 5.49 -20.28 11.48
N PHE A 139 5.75 -19.12 12.10
CA PHE A 139 5.30 -18.80 13.45
C PHE A 139 3.77 -18.82 13.57
N LYS A 140 3.06 -18.43 12.51
CA LYS A 140 1.59 -18.46 12.43
C LYS A 140 0.96 -19.82 12.73
N LYS A 141 1.69 -20.91 12.50
CA LYS A 141 1.22 -22.28 12.80
C LYS A 141 1.07 -22.50 14.32
N ASN A 142 1.75 -21.70 15.14
CA ASN A 142 1.69 -21.77 16.58
C ASN A 142 0.46 -21.00 17.12
N LYS A 143 -0.23 -21.56 18.12
CA LYS A 143 -1.33 -20.89 18.84
C LYS A 143 -0.92 -19.51 19.41
N TYR A 144 0.35 -19.33 19.74
CA TYR A 144 0.86 -18.07 20.29
C TYR A 144 0.87 -16.91 19.29
N PHE A 145 0.70 -17.17 18.00
CA PHE A 145 0.62 -16.11 16.99
C PHE A 145 -0.52 -15.14 17.25
N VAL A 146 -1.68 -15.61 17.73
CA VAL A 146 -2.82 -14.73 18.05
C VAL A 146 -2.46 -13.75 19.16
N TYR A 147 -1.83 -14.22 20.24
CA TYR A 147 -1.38 -13.35 21.33
C TYR A 147 -0.31 -12.38 20.86
N PHE A 148 0.64 -12.83 20.04
CA PHE A 148 1.63 -11.95 19.43
C PHE A 148 0.97 -10.81 18.65
N VAL A 149 -0.03 -11.10 17.78
CA VAL A 149 -0.76 -10.08 17.01
C VAL A 149 -1.49 -9.10 17.93
N LEU A 150 -2.13 -9.57 19.00
CA LEU A 150 -2.82 -8.69 19.96
C LEU A 150 -1.82 -7.79 20.70
N ILE A 151 -0.74 -8.37 21.23
CA ILE A 151 0.29 -7.64 22.00
C ILE A 151 0.98 -6.61 21.11
N ILE A 152 1.37 -6.95 19.89
CA ILE A 152 2.06 -6.00 19.01
C ILE A 152 1.14 -4.86 18.57
N ASN A 153 -0.16 -5.10 18.36
CA ASN A 153 -1.12 -4.05 18.02
C ASN A 153 -1.37 -3.10 19.21
N LEU A 154 -1.47 -3.63 20.43
CA LEU A 154 -1.55 -2.83 21.66
C LEU A 154 -0.26 -2.03 21.87
N TYR A 155 0.90 -2.68 21.76
CA TYR A 155 2.19 -2.03 21.89
C TYR A 155 2.34 -0.86 20.92
N VAL A 156 2.11 -1.08 19.61
CA VAL A 156 2.21 -0.02 18.60
C VAL A 156 1.21 1.11 18.88
N TYR A 157 -0.01 0.79 19.30
CA TYR A 157 -1.00 1.82 19.68
C TYR A 157 -0.51 2.67 20.86
N TYR A 158 -0.10 2.04 21.97
CA TYR A 158 0.36 2.78 23.15
C TYR A 158 1.66 3.53 22.89
N PHE A 159 2.63 2.89 22.25
CA PHE A 159 3.92 3.49 21.91
C PHE A 159 3.77 4.71 21.01
N PHE A 160 2.93 4.62 19.97
CA PHE A 160 2.66 5.75 19.09
C PHE A 160 2.03 6.92 19.86
N ASN A 161 0.99 6.67 20.66
CA ASN A 161 0.32 7.72 21.44
C ASN A 161 1.24 8.34 22.51
N TYR A 162 2.04 7.52 23.19
CA TYR A 162 3.00 7.97 24.19
C TYR A 162 4.05 8.90 23.57
N LEU A 163 4.68 8.48 22.47
CA LEU A 163 5.68 9.30 21.81
C LEU A 163 5.09 10.52 21.11
N PHE A 164 3.89 10.41 20.55
CA PHE A 164 3.17 11.55 20.00
C PHE A 164 2.95 12.64 21.07
N LYS A 165 2.61 12.24 22.31
CA LYS A 165 2.45 13.15 23.44
C LYS A 165 3.76 13.79 23.88
N LEU A 166 4.87 13.04 23.90
CA LEU A 166 6.17 13.56 24.34
C LEU A 166 6.83 14.49 23.31
N ASN A 167 6.61 14.22 22.02
CA ASN A 167 7.37 14.82 20.91
C ASN A 167 6.48 15.58 19.92
N SER A 168 5.33 16.10 20.37
CA SER A 168 4.46 16.92 19.53
C SER A 168 5.19 18.10 18.87
N ASN A 169 6.29 18.56 19.49
CA ASN A 169 7.08 19.70 19.05
C ASN A 169 8.37 19.32 18.29
N SER A 170 8.80 18.04 18.30
CA SER A 170 10.02 17.58 17.63
C SER A 170 9.69 16.79 16.36
N GLY A 171 9.70 17.48 15.22
CA GLY A 171 9.30 16.90 13.92
C GLY A 171 10.09 15.65 13.51
N THR A 172 11.36 15.55 13.92
CA THR A 172 12.30 14.48 13.53
C THR A 172 11.95 13.13 14.16
N VAL A 173 11.59 13.10 15.44
CA VAL A 173 11.21 11.87 16.14
C VAL A 173 9.84 11.40 15.67
N LEU A 174 8.91 12.33 15.50
CA LEU A 174 7.58 12.03 14.98
C LEU A 174 7.64 11.48 13.54
N GLU A 175 8.47 12.05 12.67
CA GLU A 175 8.73 11.53 11.32
C GLU A 175 9.26 10.10 11.38
N PHE A 176 10.28 9.85 12.21
CA PHE A 176 10.87 8.53 12.35
C PHE A 176 9.82 7.49 12.74
N ILE A 177 9.03 7.74 13.78
CA ILE A 177 8.00 6.79 14.25
C ILE A 177 6.96 6.56 13.15
N LYS A 178 6.49 7.62 12.49
CA LYS A 178 5.47 7.51 11.44
C LYS A 178 5.88 6.58 10.31
N TYR A 179 7.17 6.53 9.97
CA TYR A 179 7.66 5.76 8.83
C TYR A 179 8.47 4.52 9.22
N ASN A 180 8.73 4.30 10.51
CA ASN A 180 9.55 3.19 10.98
C ASN A 180 8.88 1.84 10.66
N PRO A 181 9.59 0.88 10.02
CA PRO A 181 9.00 -0.39 9.63
C PRO A 181 8.43 -1.25 10.77
N LEU A 182 8.93 -1.09 12.00
CA LEU A 182 8.41 -1.80 13.17
C LEU A 182 6.95 -1.46 13.46
N MET A 183 6.52 -0.23 13.17
CA MET A 183 5.13 0.21 13.42
C MET A 183 4.10 -0.50 12.54
N TYR A 184 4.54 -1.16 11.48
CA TYR A 184 3.68 -1.79 10.48
C TYR A 184 3.64 -3.31 10.58
N ILE A 185 4.45 -3.91 11.46
CA ILE A 185 4.35 -5.35 11.80
C ILE A 185 2.95 -5.64 12.33
N SER A 186 2.40 -4.75 13.16
CA SER A 186 1.06 -4.87 13.74
C SER A 186 -0.02 -4.96 12.65
N THR A 187 -0.06 -4.02 11.72
CA THR A 187 -1.00 -3.99 10.60
C THR A 187 -0.85 -5.20 9.68
N PHE A 188 0.39 -5.55 9.33
CA PHE A 188 0.65 -6.66 8.41
C PHE A 188 0.21 -8.00 9.01
N THR A 189 0.58 -8.26 10.27
CA THR A 189 0.24 -9.51 10.98
C THR A 189 -1.24 -9.59 11.35
N LEU A 190 -1.90 -8.45 11.59
CA LEU A 190 -3.36 -8.36 11.70
C LEU A 190 -4.04 -8.88 10.42
N GLY A 191 -3.49 -8.55 9.25
CA GLY A 191 -3.98 -9.05 7.96
C GLY A 191 -3.77 -10.56 7.79
N MET A 192 -2.62 -11.07 8.24
CA MET A 192 -2.34 -12.51 8.25
C MET A 192 -3.35 -13.27 9.13
N LEU A 193 -3.59 -12.77 10.35
CA LEU A 193 -4.56 -13.33 11.29
C LEU A 193 -5.98 -13.26 10.74
N LEU A 194 -6.35 -12.13 10.13
CA LEU A 194 -7.68 -11.92 9.55
C LEU A 194 -8.02 -13.02 8.54
N TYR A 195 -7.09 -13.34 7.63
CA TYR A 195 -7.28 -14.44 6.68
C TYR A 195 -7.57 -15.76 7.37
N ASP A 196 -6.84 -16.15 8.41
CA ASP A 196 -7.10 -17.42 9.10
C ASP A 196 -8.46 -17.49 9.76
N LYS A 197 -8.93 -16.37 10.31
CA LYS A 197 -10.24 -16.31 10.97
C LYS A 197 -11.39 -16.41 9.98
N ILE A 198 -11.21 -15.92 8.76
CA ILE A 198 -12.30 -15.87 7.77
C ILE A 198 -12.21 -16.90 6.64
N LYS A 199 -11.07 -17.60 6.46
CA LYS A 199 -10.84 -18.48 5.30
C LYS A 199 -11.88 -19.60 5.14
N ASN A 200 -12.43 -20.09 6.25
CA ASN A 200 -13.41 -21.18 6.28
C ASN A 200 -14.86 -20.69 6.36
N ILE A 201 -15.10 -19.38 6.43
CA ILE A 201 -16.45 -18.82 6.49
C ILE A 201 -17.10 -18.96 5.10
N LYS A 202 -18.36 -19.42 5.07
CA LYS A 202 -19.13 -19.58 3.83
C LYS A 202 -19.38 -18.23 3.19
N LYS A 203 -19.08 -18.13 1.89
CA LYS A 203 -19.36 -16.93 1.09
C LYS A 203 -20.86 -16.79 0.82
N ARG A 204 -21.37 -15.56 0.89
CA ARG A 204 -22.81 -15.26 0.74
C ARG A 204 -23.04 -13.93 0.02
N ASN A 205 -24.09 -13.86 -0.78
CA ASN A 205 -24.45 -12.64 -1.52
C ASN A 205 -24.82 -11.47 -0.60
N ILE A 206 -25.24 -11.74 0.65
CA ILE A 206 -25.57 -10.70 1.64
C ILE A 206 -24.37 -9.78 1.95
N TYR A 207 -23.14 -10.27 1.78
CA TYR A 207 -21.95 -9.44 1.97
C TYR A 207 -21.82 -8.33 0.91
N SER A 208 -22.48 -8.44 -0.27
CA SER A 208 -22.60 -7.33 -1.22
C SER A 208 -23.26 -6.11 -0.56
N PHE A 209 -24.36 -6.32 0.17
CA PHE A 209 -25.09 -5.26 0.88
C PHE A 209 -24.22 -4.60 1.95
N PHE A 210 -23.56 -5.42 2.79
CA PHE A 210 -22.64 -4.90 3.81
C PHE A 210 -21.44 -4.16 3.20
N THR A 211 -20.92 -4.61 2.05
CA THR A 211 -19.84 -3.91 1.35
C THR A 211 -20.30 -2.51 0.91
N ILE A 212 -21.48 -2.39 0.31
CA ILE A 212 -22.03 -1.10 -0.14
C ILE A 212 -22.25 -0.16 1.05
N ILE A 213 -22.91 -0.64 2.11
CA ILE A 213 -23.11 0.14 3.34
C ILE A 213 -21.78 0.61 3.90
N TYR A 214 -20.78 -0.27 3.93
CA TYR A 214 -19.49 0.07 4.49
C TYR A 214 -18.74 1.10 3.66
N ILE A 215 -18.84 1.05 2.33
CA ILE A 215 -18.27 2.07 1.44
C ILE A 215 -18.98 3.41 1.64
N ILE A 216 -20.31 3.42 1.75
CA ILE A 216 -21.07 4.64 2.05
C ILE A 216 -20.60 5.20 3.40
N PHE A 217 -20.48 4.36 4.43
CA PHE A 217 -19.92 4.75 5.71
C PHE A 217 -18.53 5.37 5.55
N LEU A 218 -17.61 4.75 4.80
CA LEU A 218 -16.27 5.31 4.56
C LEU A 218 -16.28 6.63 3.78
N LEU A 219 -17.23 6.85 2.88
CA LEU A 219 -17.35 8.10 2.11
C LEU A 219 -17.78 9.27 3.01
N PHE A 220 -18.62 9.01 4.00
CA PHE A 220 -19.22 10.03 4.88
C PHE A 220 -18.71 10.00 6.32
N ALA A 221 -17.78 9.10 6.66
CA ALA A 221 -17.25 8.99 8.01
C ALA A 221 -16.54 10.30 8.41
N PRO A 222 -16.91 10.92 9.54
CA PRO A 222 -16.29 12.15 10.03
C PRO A 222 -14.94 11.84 10.70
N TYR A 223 -14.01 11.30 9.92
CA TYR A 223 -12.61 11.26 10.30
C TYR A 223 -12.12 12.69 10.54
N ASN A 224 -11.18 12.85 11.48
CA ASN A 224 -10.76 14.09 12.14
C ASN A 224 -11.52 14.46 13.43
N LYS A 225 -12.71 13.89 13.72
CA LYS A 225 -13.37 14.08 15.04
C LYS A 225 -13.24 12.90 16.00
N PHE A 226 -13.27 11.65 15.51
CA PHE A 226 -13.40 10.47 16.37
C PHE A 226 -12.30 9.41 16.23
N LEU A 227 -11.47 9.48 15.19
CA LEU A 227 -10.47 8.44 14.88
C LEU A 227 -9.06 9.05 14.90
N PRO A 228 -8.27 8.83 15.97
CA PRO A 228 -6.88 9.28 15.99
C PRO A 228 -6.09 8.64 14.86
N TYR A 229 -5.25 9.42 14.18
CA TYR A 229 -4.34 8.95 13.11
C TYR A 229 -3.18 8.14 13.69
N ASN A 230 -3.50 7.02 14.31
CA ASN A 230 -2.54 5.99 14.65
C ASN A 230 -2.74 4.77 13.74
N SER A 231 -1.66 4.02 13.56
CA SER A 231 -1.60 2.88 12.64
C SER A 231 -2.63 1.79 12.96
N THR A 232 -2.83 1.48 14.23
CA THR A 232 -3.72 0.41 14.70
C THR A 232 -5.19 0.74 14.41
N VAL A 233 -5.67 1.93 14.76
CA VAL A 233 -7.08 2.33 14.61
C VAL A 233 -7.49 2.36 13.13
N ILE A 234 -6.63 2.91 12.26
CA ILE A 234 -6.88 2.93 10.81
C ILE A 234 -6.85 1.51 10.25
N SER A 235 -5.94 0.66 10.70
CA SER A 235 -5.90 -0.74 10.24
C SER A 235 -7.17 -1.50 10.61
N LEU A 236 -7.68 -1.30 11.83
CA LEU A 236 -8.94 -1.89 12.30
C LEU A 236 -10.13 -1.40 11.48
N SER A 237 -10.15 -0.13 11.06
CA SER A 237 -11.23 0.38 10.22
C SER A 237 -11.26 -0.30 8.85
N PHE A 238 -10.15 -0.75 8.28
CA PHE A 238 -10.19 -1.47 7.01
C PHE A 238 -10.60 -2.96 7.11
N ILE A 239 -10.75 -3.52 8.32
CA ILE A 239 -11.13 -4.93 8.50
C ILE A 239 -12.50 -5.24 7.88
N PRO A 240 -13.60 -4.51 8.19
CA PRO A 240 -14.90 -4.79 7.60
C PRO A 240 -14.87 -4.79 6.06
N LEU A 241 -14.17 -3.83 5.45
CA LEU A 241 -14.02 -3.78 4.00
C LEU A 241 -13.38 -5.06 3.45
N ILE A 242 -12.25 -5.51 4.03
CA ILE A 242 -11.58 -6.74 3.58
C ILE A 242 -12.45 -7.97 3.80
N VAL A 243 -13.13 -8.07 4.94
CA VAL A 243 -14.01 -9.20 5.27
C VAL A 243 -15.18 -9.27 4.30
N PHE A 244 -15.91 -8.17 4.10
CA PHE A 244 -17.07 -8.15 3.23
C PHE A 244 -16.67 -8.44 1.78
N LEU A 245 -15.59 -7.83 1.29
CA LEU A 245 -15.07 -8.14 -0.04
C LEU A 245 -14.67 -9.61 -0.17
N TYR A 246 -13.96 -10.20 0.79
CA TYR A 246 -13.53 -11.59 0.70
C TYR A 246 -14.69 -12.60 0.70
N LEU A 247 -15.70 -12.34 1.55
CA LEU A 247 -16.85 -13.23 1.74
C LEU A 247 -17.96 -13.01 0.71
N ASP A 248 -17.93 -11.92 -0.05
CA ASP A 248 -18.91 -11.62 -1.07
C ASP A 248 -18.73 -12.48 -2.35
N ASN A 249 -19.81 -13.15 -2.73
CA ASN A 249 -19.99 -13.86 -3.99
C ASN A 249 -21.23 -13.40 -4.78
N GLY A 250 -21.84 -12.29 -4.36
CA GLY A 250 -23.01 -11.68 -4.98
C GLY A 250 -22.69 -10.78 -6.16
N PHE A 251 -23.66 -9.92 -6.49
CA PHE A 251 -23.57 -8.98 -7.61
C PHE A 251 -22.40 -7.99 -7.44
N PHE A 252 -22.19 -7.47 -6.23
CA PHE A 252 -21.23 -6.39 -6.01
C PHE A 252 -19.78 -6.88 -6.18
N SER A 253 -19.45 -8.07 -5.67
CA SER A 253 -18.18 -8.76 -5.95
C SER A 253 -17.92 -8.94 -7.45
N LYS A 254 -18.94 -9.29 -8.24
CA LYS A 254 -18.82 -9.41 -9.71
C LYS A 254 -18.61 -8.05 -10.38
N PHE A 255 -19.35 -7.03 -9.95
CA PHE A 255 -19.21 -5.66 -10.45
C PHE A 255 -17.81 -5.09 -10.15
N LEU A 256 -17.33 -5.23 -8.92
CA LEU A 256 -16.00 -4.79 -8.50
C LEU A 256 -14.88 -5.61 -9.17
N GLY A 257 -15.16 -6.86 -9.53
CA GLY A 257 -14.24 -7.76 -10.23
C GLY A 257 -14.29 -7.66 -11.76
N ASN A 258 -14.82 -6.57 -12.33
CA ASN A 258 -14.86 -6.39 -13.78
C ASN A 258 -13.45 -6.15 -14.38
N LYS A 259 -13.32 -6.31 -15.70
CA LYS A 259 -12.02 -6.19 -16.41
C LYS A 259 -11.38 -4.80 -16.27
N ILE A 260 -12.18 -3.74 -16.25
CA ILE A 260 -11.71 -2.35 -16.15
C ILE A 260 -11.09 -2.13 -14.77
N PHE A 261 -11.78 -2.53 -13.71
CA PHE A 261 -11.33 -2.37 -12.34
C PHE A 261 -10.11 -3.22 -12.00
N ILE A 262 -10.02 -4.43 -12.55
CA ILE A 262 -8.81 -5.24 -12.48
C ILE A 262 -7.65 -4.52 -13.16
N TYR A 263 -7.89 -3.94 -14.34
CA TYR A 263 -6.87 -3.21 -15.08
C TYR A 263 -6.37 -1.99 -14.29
N LEU A 264 -7.29 -1.19 -13.76
CA LEU A 264 -6.98 -0.02 -12.93
C LEU A 264 -6.19 -0.42 -11.67
N GLY A 265 -6.59 -1.49 -10.98
CA GLY A 265 -5.81 -2.01 -9.86
C GLY A 265 -4.43 -2.51 -10.28
N SER A 266 -4.30 -3.08 -11.47
CA SER A 266 -3.02 -3.60 -11.96
C SER A 266 -1.97 -2.50 -12.17
N ILE A 267 -2.38 -1.27 -12.50
CA ILE A 267 -1.48 -0.10 -12.67
C ILE A 267 -1.27 0.70 -11.38
N SER A 268 -1.99 0.37 -10.30
CA SER A 268 -1.95 1.11 -9.02
C SER A 268 -0.54 1.25 -8.43
N TYR A 269 0.31 0.23 -8.59
CA TYR A 269 1.67 0.27 -8.08
C TYR A 269 2.53 1.34 -8.79
N SER A 270 2.49 1.36 -10.12
CA SER A 270 3.17 2.39 -10.91
C SER A 270 2.68 3.79 -10.57
N ILE A 271 1.36 3.99 -10.46
CA ILE A 271 0.79 5.29 -10.04
C ILE A 271 1.32 5.69 -8.67
N TYR A 272 1.26 4.77 -7.70
CA TYR A 272 1.70 5.02 -6.33
C TYR A 272 3.18 5.40 -6.25
N ILE A 273 4.07 4.72 -6.97
CA ILE A 273 5.51 4.95 -6.80
C ILE A 273 6.03 6.10 -7.68
N LEU A 274 5.39 6.37 -8.83
CA LEU A 274 5.85 7.36 -9.79
C LEU A 274 5.26 8.76 -9.59
N HIS A 275 4.14 8.91 -8.88
CA HIS A 275 3.48 10.22 -8.76
C HIS A 275 4.41 11.31 -8.17
N ARG A 276 5.19 11.03 -7.12
CA ARG A 276 6.13 12.03 -6.55
C ARG A 276 7.26 12.45 -7.49
N PRO A 277 8.05 11.54 -8.08
CA PRO A 277 9.07 11.96 -9.03
C PRO A 277 8.46 12.64 -10.27
N LEU A 278 7.31 12.19 -10.75
CA LEU A 278 6.61 12.87 -11.85
C LEU A 278 6.08 14.24 -11.45
N TYR A 279 5.67 14.44 -10.20
CA TYR A 279 5.33 15.77 -9.68
C TYR A 279 6.55 16.69 -9.67
N ILE A 280 7.72 16.20 -9.24
CA ILE A 280 8.97 16.98 -9.28
C ILE A 280 9.31 17.41 -10.71
N LEU A 281 9.12 16.52 -11.69
CA LEU A 281 9.33 16.83 -13.10
C LEU A 281 8.27 17.81 -13.64
N PHE A 282 7.01 17.61 -13.28
CA PHE A 282 5.91 18.51 -13.64
C PHE A 282 6.18 19.93 -13.14
N GLU A 283 6.50 20.07 -11.85
CA GLU A 283 6.84 21.35 -11.22
C GLU A 283 8.04 22.02 -11.92
N LYS A 284 9.06 21.23 -12.29
CA LYS A 284 10.27 21.75 -12.95
C LYS A 284 10.03 22.23 -14.39
N PHE A 285 9.17 21.55 -15.17
CA PHE A 285 9.03 21.78 -16.61
C PHE A 285 7.75 22.49 -17.03
N ILE A 286 6.66 22.33 -16.27
CA ILE A 286 5.33 22.89 -16.56
C ILE A 286 5.01 23.99 -15.53
N GLY A 287 5.35 23.76 -14.27
CA GLY A 287 5.09 24.67 -13.16
C GLY A 287 4.26 24.02 -12.06
N GLU A 288 3.94 24.80 -11.04
CA GLU A 288 3.12 24.36 -9.91
C GLU A 288 1.68 24.04 -10.35
N ILE A 289 1.07 23.02 -9.76
CA ILE A 289 -0.36 22.74 -9.97
C ILE A 289 -1.18 23.81 -9.25
N ARG A 290 -1.94 24.63 -9.99
CA ARG A 290 -2.78 25.69 -9.40
C ARG A 290 -4.25 25.52 -9.69
N THR A 291 -4.56 24.93 -10.84
CA THR A 291 -5.92 24.79 -11.36
C THR A 291 -6.32 23.33 -11.52
N HIS A 292 -7.63 23.09 -11.70
CA HIS A 292 -8.14 21.76 -12.05
C HIS A 292 -7.55 21.24 -13.38
N ALA A 293 -7.25 22.14 -14.31
CA ALA A 293 -6.64 21.80 -15.59
C ALA A 293 -5.20 21.30 -15.38
N ASP A 294 -4.39 21.99 -14.56
CA ASP A 294 -3.02 21.56 -14.25
C ASP A 294 -3.02 20.18 -13.59
N PHE A 295 -3.95 19.95 -12.64
CA PHE A 295 -4.09 18.66 -11.98
C PHE A 295 -4.51 17.57 -12.97
N ALA A 296 -5.43 17.86 -13.90
CA ALA A 296 -5.84 16.92 -14.93
C ALA A 296 -4.68 16.56 -15.87
N ILE A 297 -3.87 17.54 -16.29
CA ILE A 297 -2.68 17.30 -17.12
C ILE A 297 -1.66 16.46 -16.35
N TYR A 298 -1.35 16.82 -15.10
CA TYR A 298 -0.48 16.04 -14.23
C TYR A 298 -0.98 14.59 -14.07
N PHE A 299 -2.27 14.41 -13.78
CA PHE A 299 -2.88 13.10 -13.65
C PHE A 299 -2.77 12.27 -14.94
N LEU A 300 -3.04 12.88 -16.10
CA LEU A 300 -2.90 12.22 -17.40
C LEU A 300 -1.46 11.79 -17.67
N ILE A 301 -0.47 12.62 -17.31
CA ILE A 301 0.95 12.26 -17.39
C ILE A 301 1.25 11.05 -16.49
N VAL A 302 0.86 11.10 -15.21
CA VAL A 302 1.09 9.99 -14.28
C VAL A 302 0.41 8.72 -14.78
N PHE A 303 -0.83 8.81 -15.25
CA PHE A 303 -1.57 7.69 -15.79
C PHE A 303 -0.87 7.11 -17.03
N PHE A 304 -0.49 7.95 -18.00
CA PHE A 304 0.20 7.52 -19.22
C PHE A 304 1.54 6.84 -18.92
N VAL A 305 2.40 7.47 -18.12
CA VAL A 305 3.71 6.90 -17.73
C VAL A 305 3.53 5.61 -16.93
N SER A 306 2.50 5.51 -16.09
CA SER A 306 2.20 4.28 -15.35
C SER A 306 1.77 3.14 -16.28
N ASN A 307 1.05 3.42 -17.36
CA ASN A 307 0.70 2.42 -18.37
C ASN A 307 1.93 1.93 -19.15
N LEU A 308 2.83 2.84 -19.54
CA LEU A 308 4.10 2.47 -20.18
C LEU A 308 4.94 1.59 -19.24
N THR A 309 5.08 2.01 -18.00
CA THR A 309 5.80 1.27 -16.95
C THR A 309 5.18 -0.11 -16.73
N LYS A 310 3.85 -0.19 -16.68
CA LYS A 310 3.14 -1.46 -16.57
C LYS A 310 3.49 -2.41 -17.70
N TYR A 311 3.45 -1.92 -18.93
CA TYR A 311 3.68 -2.73 -20.11
C TYR A 311 5.15 -3.18 -20.23
N PHE A 312 6.09 -2.23 -20.16
CA PHE A 312 7.51 -2.51 -20.41
C PHE A 312 8.22 -3.12 -19.20
N ILE A 313 7.95 -2.63 -17.99
CA ILE A 313 8.70 -3.02 -16.80
C ILE A 313 7.96 -4.12 -16.03
N GLU A 314 6.74 -3.84 -15.56
CA GLU A 314 6.01 -4.78 -14.69
C GLU A 314 5.58 -6.07 -15.40
N ASN A 315 5.41 -6.04 -16.73
CA ASN A 315 5.04 -7.19 -17.53
C ASN A 315 6.23 -7.76 -18.30
N LYS A 316 6.74 -7.06 -19.32
CA LYS A 316 7.79 -7.59 -20.21
C LYS A 316 9.10 -7.86 -19.47
N PHE A 317 9.65 -6.87 -18.77
CA PHE A 317 10.92 -7.03 -18.06
C PHE A 317 10.81 -8.02 -16.89
N TYR A 318 9.71 -7.99 -16.13
CA TYR A 318 9.42 -8.99 -15.11
C TYR A 318 9.42 -10.42 -15.67
N GLN A 319 8.72 -10.67 -16.79
CA GLN A 319 8.70 -11.98 -17.44
C GLN A 319 10.09 -12.42 -17.91
N TYR A 320 10.87 -11.50 -18.47
CA TYR A 320 12.26 -11.75 -18.83
C TYR A 320 13.11 -12.17 -17.63
N LEU A 321 13.04 -11.42 -16.52
CA LEU A 321 13.79 -11.74 -15.29
C LEU A 321 13.38 -13.09 -14.71
N CYS A 322 12.07 -13.38 -14.68
CA CYS A 322 11.57 -14.69 -14.25
C CYS A 322 12.11 -15.80 -15.14
N LYS A 323 12.01 -15.69 -16.47
CA LYS A 323 12.52 -16.72 -17.40
C LYS A 323 14.03 -16.93 -17.27
N LYS A 324 14.80 -15.87 -17.02
CA LYS A 324 16.26 -15.92 -16.92
C LYS A 324 16.77 -16.50 -15.59
N TYR A 325 16.12 -16.17 -14.48
CA TYR A 325 16.64 -16.45 -13.13
C TYR A 325 15.81 -17.45 -12.33
N LEU A 326 14.64 -17.82 -12.82
CA LEU A 326 13.75 -18.82 -12.25
C LEU A 326 13.52 -19.89 -13.33
N ASN A 327 14.27 -20.99 -13.25
CA ASN A 327 14.17 -22.15 -14.18
C ASN A 327 12.83 -22.90 -14.12
N LYS A 328 11.79 -22.30 -13.50
CA LYS A 328 10.43 -22.83 -13.41
C LYS A 328 9.49 -21.78 -13.97
N ALA A 329 8.53 -22.20 -14.78
CA ALA A 329 7.42 -21.35 -15.22
C ALA A 329 6.70 -20.79 -13.97
N VAL A 330 6.86 -19.48 -13.71
CA VAL A 330 6.18 -18.73 -12.65
C VAL A 330 4.84 -18.19 -13.15
#